data_AF-A0A832U5D0-F1
#
_entry.id   AF-A0A832U5D0-F1
#
_cell.length_a   1.000
_cell.length_b   1.000
_cell.length_c   1.000
_cell.angle_alpha   90.00
_cell.angle_beta   90.00
_cell.angle_gamma   90.00
#
_symmetry.space_group_name_H-M   'P 1'
#
loop_
_entity.id
_entity.type
_entity.pdbx_description
1 polymer ?
#
loop_
_entity_poly.entity_id
_entity_poly.type
_entity_poly.pdbx_seq_one_letter_code
_entity_poly.pdbx_strand_id
1 'polypeptide(L)'
;MVEVKVQHLNLEKLKIFVPGIGKLGARTTIFSMGFKDALQRRIGNKGPNDYLFLSERGGNLTTRSVTKLFKVALQTSGVEK
;
A
#
# COMPACT_ATOMS: atom_id res chain seq x y z
N MET A 1 -8.44 -3.85 -7.14
CA MET A 1 -8.44 -3.51 -5.70
C MET A 1 -6.99 -3.32 -5.25
N VAL A 2 -6.73 -2.83 -4.03
CA VAL A 2 -5.37 -2.81 -3.49
C VAL A 2 -5.14 -4.06 -2.66
N GLU A 3 -4.38 -5.01 -3.21
CA GLU A 3 -4.25 -6.38 -2.67
C GLU A 3 -2.90 -6.65 -1.99
N VAL A 4 -2.20 -5.59 -1.63
CA VAL A 4 -0.92 -5.70 -0.93
C VAL A 4 -1.14 -6.12 0.51
N LYS A 5 -0.49 -7.21 0.93
CA LYS A 5 -0.51 -7.78 2.28
C LYS A 5 0.83 -7.60 2.98
N VAL A 6 0.85 -7.78 4.29
CA VAL A 6 2.08 -7.66 5.10
C VAL A 6 3.17 -8.61 4.60
N GLN A 7 2.83 -9.86 4.29
CA GLN A 7 3.79 -10.86 3.78
C GLN A 7 4.47 -10.47 2.45
N HIS A 8 3.91 -9.51 1.71
CA HIS A 8 4.52 -9.04 0.47
C HIS A 8 5.66 -8.04 0.69
N LEU A 9 5.89 -7.60 1.93
CA LEU A 9 6.99 -6.71 2.29
C LEU A 9 8.23 -7.50 2.68
N ASN A 10 9.38 -7.07 2.16
CA ASN A 10 10.69 -7.42 2.66
C ASN A 10 11.40 -6.15 3.13
N LEU A 11 11.28 -5.84 4.42
CA LEU A 11 11.80 -4.62 5.02
C LEU A 11 13.34 -4.59 5.11
N GLU A 12 13.99 -5.75 5.09
CA GLU A 12 15.46 -5.85 5.09
C GLU A 12 16.02 -5.49 3.72
N LYS A 13 15.42 -6.03 2.66
CA LYS A 13 15.84 -5.81 1.27
C LYS A 13 15.17 -4.60 0.62
N LEU A 14 14.39 -3.83 1.39
CA LEU A 14 13.62 -2.68 0.93
C LEU A 14 12.77 -2.97 -0.32
N LYS A 15 12.08 -4.11 -0.33
CA LYS A 15 11.29 -4.61 -1.47
C LYS A 15 9.84 -4.82 -1.09
N ILE A 16 8.96 -4.58 -2.06
CA ILE A 16 7.54 -4.90 -1.96
C ILE A 16 7.11 -5.67 -3.21
N PHE A 17 6.46 -6.80 -3.00
CA PHE A 17 5.77 -7.52 -4.05
C PHE A 17 4.36 -6.94 -4.24
N VAL A 18 4.02 -6.60 -5.47
CA VAL A 18 2.72 -6.10 -5.88
C VAL A 18 2.02 -7.20 -6.67
N PRO A 19 0.97 -7.84 -6.11
CA PRO A 19 0.20 -8.84 -6.83
C PRO A 19 -0.48 -8.22 -8.06
N GLY A 20 -0.54 -9.01 -9.13
CA GLY A 20 -1.31 -8.71 -10.34
C GLY A 20 -2.51 -9.63 -10.48
N ILE A 21 -3.13 -9.63 -11.66
CA ILE A 21 -4.18 -10.60 -12.00
C ILE A 21 -3.47 -11.89 -12.40
N GLY A 22 -3.34 -12.82 -11.46
CA GLY A 22 -2.51 -14.01 -11.64
C GLY A 22 -1.02 -13.64 -11.81
N LYS A 23 -0.37 -14.17 -12.85
CA LYS A 23 1.01 -13.79 -13.21
C LYS A 23 1.09 -12.46 -13.99
N LEU A 24 -0.03 -11.98 -14.53
CA LEU A 24 -0.05 -10.78 -15.36
C LEU A 24 -0.03 -9.52 -14.47
N GLY A 25 0.97 -8.68 -14.67
CA GLY A 25 1.13 -7.41 -13.94
C GLY A 25 1.67 -7.56 -12.51
N ALA A 26 1.95 -8.79 -12.05
CA ALA A 26 2.67 -9.02 -10.81
C ALA A 26 4.12 -8.52 -10.94
N ARG A 27 4.60 -7.80 -9.93
CA ARG A 27 5.93 -7.17 -9.97
C ARG A 27 6.50 -6.97 -8.58
N THR A 28 7.81 -6.97 -8.48
CA THR A 28 8.52 -6.55 -7.27
C THR A 28 9.14 -5.20 -7.52
N THR A 29 8.93 -4.25 -6.62
CA THR A 29 9.57 -2.94 -6.67
C THR A 29 10.34 -2.67 -5.37
N ILE A 30 11.23 -1.70 -5.41
CA ILE A 30 12.04 -1.26 -4.27
C ILE A 30 11.44 0.02 -3.66
N PHE A 31 11.75 0.29 -2.40
CA PHE A 31 11.42 1.54 -1.73
C PHE A 31 12.62 2.09 -0.95
N SER A 32 12.58 3.38 -0.58
CA SER A 32 13.67 4.03 0.14
C SER A 32 13.64 3.69 1.64
N MET A 33 14.79 3.86 2.31
CA MET A 33 14.87 3.63 3.76
C MET A 33 13.91 4.54 4.54
N GLY A 34 13.70 5.80 4.14
CA GLY A 34 12.73 6.69 4.80
C GLY A 34 11.28 6.19 4.75
N PHE A 35 10.94 5.37 3.76
CA PHE A 35 9.62 4.74 3.68
C PHE A 35 9.49 3.49 4.57
N LYS A 36 10.62 2.86 4.94
CA LYS A 36 10.65 1.68 5.81
C LYS A 36 9.98 1.95 7.15
N ASP A 37 10.30 3.07 7.80
CA ASP A 37 9.76 3.41 9.12
C ASP A 37 8.24 3.65 9.07
N ALA A 38 7.76 4.30 8.00
CA ALA A 38 6.33 4.50 7.78
C ALA A 38 5.60 3.16 7.57
N LEU A 39 6.20 2.24 6.80
CA LEU A 39 5.66 0.89 6.59
C LEU A 39 5.67 0.06 7.88
N GLN A 40 6.72 0.12 8.69
CA GLN A 40 6.79 -0.57 9.99
C GLN A 40 5.69 -0.11 10.94
N ARG A 41 5.51 1.21 11.09
CA ARG A 41 4.37 1.75 11.86
C ARG A 41 3.03 1.31 11.29
N ARG A 42 2.92 1.23 9.96
CA ARG A 42 1.69 0.80 9.31
C ARG A 42 1.39 -0.68 9.52
N ILE A 43 2.40 -1.56 9.60
CA ILE A 43 2.21 -2.98 9.92
C ILE A 43 1.62 -3.09 11.33
N GLY A 44 2.26 -2.51 12.35
CA GLY A 44 1.81 -2.62 13.74
C GLY A 44 1.59 -4.08 14.15
N ASN A 45 0.41 -4.42 14.64
CA ASN A 45 0.04 -5.78 15.07
C ASN A 45 -0.55 -6.67 13.96
N LYS A 46 -0.45 -6.27 12.68
CA LYS A 46 -1.01 -7.05 11.57
C LYS A 46 -0.24 -8.36 11.36
N GLY A 47 -0.98 -9.42 11.09
CA GLY A 47 -0.44 -10.71 10.67
C GLY A 47 -0.02 -10.71 9.19
N PRO A 48 0.73 -11.74 8.75
CA PRO A 48 1.24 -11.85 7.38
C PRO A 48 0.15 -11.78 6.29
N ASN A 49 -1.02 -12.34 6.58
CA ASN A 49 -2.15 -12.43 5.65
C ASN A 49 -3.03 -11.19 5.60
N ASP A 50 -2.82 -10.22 6.50
CA ASP A 50 -3.61 -9.00 6.57
C ASP A 50 -3.20 -8.02 5.47
N TYR A 51 -4.17 -7.23 5.00
CA TYR A 51 -3.91 -6.15 4.07
C TYR A 51 -3.04 -5.06 4.73
N LEU A 52 -2.01 -4.63 4.02
CA LEU A 52 -1.13 -3.55 4.46
C LEU A 52 -1.90 -2.22 4.60
N PHE A 53 -2.85 -1.99 3.69
CA PHE A 53 -3.73 -0.82 3.68
C PHE A 53 -5.18 -1.25 3.89
N LEU A 54 -5.63 -1.21 5.15
CA LEU A 54 -7.02 -1.43 5.52
C LEU A 54 -7.87 -0.20 5.23
N SER A 55 -9.11 -0.45 4.81
CA SER A 55 -10.19 0.52 4.87
C SER A 55 -10.68 0.68 6.32
N GLU A 56 -11.35 1.79 6.61
CA GLU A 56 -11.96 2.04 7.93
C GLU A 56 -13.02 0.99 8.32
N ARG A 57 -13.56 0.26 7.33
CA ARG A 57 -14.55 -0.82 7.53
C ARG A 57 -13.91 -2.20 7.75
N GLY A 58 -12.59 -2.28 7.88
CA GLY A 58 -11.85 -3.53 8.14
C GLY A 58 -11.56 -4.39 6.90
N GLY A 59 -12.00 -3.99 5.71
CA GLY A 59 -11.71 -4.66 4.44
C GLY A 59 -10.57 -4.00 3.63
N ASN A 60 -10.29 -4.51 2.43
CA ASN A 60 -9.31 -3.91 1.53
C ASN A 60 -9.78 -2.56 0.95
N LEU A 61 -8.82 -1.75 0.50
CA LEU A 61 -9.14 -0.54 -0.24
C LEU A 61 -9.54 -0.88 -1.69
N THR A 62 -10.64 -0.30 -2.15
CA THR A 62 -11.01 -0.33 -3.57
C THR A 62 -10.21 0.73 -4.34
N THR A 63 -10.00 0.50 -5.64
CA THR A 63 -9.35 1.50 -6.50
C THR A 63 -10.10 2.83 -6.46
N ARG A 64 -11.44 2.80 -6.45
CA ARG A 64 -12.29 3.99 -6.34
C ARG A 64 -12.04 4.77 -5.05
N SER A 65 -11.93 4.07 -3.91
CA SER A 65 -11.65 4.71 -2.61
C SER A 65 -10.28 5.39 -2.62
N VAL A 66 -9.27 4.73 -3.19
CA VAL A 66 -7.91 5.28 -3.30
C VAL A 66 -7.86 6.48 -4.23
N THR A 67 -8.51 6.42 -5.40
CA THR A 67 -8.61 7.56 -6.31
C THR A 67 -9.29 8.75 -5.64
N LYS A 68 -10.38 8.52 -4.89
CA LYS A 68 -11.05 9.59 -4.13
C LYS A 68 -10.12 10.20 -3.08
N LEU A 69 -9.38 9.36 -2.34
CA LEU A 69 -8.42 9.82 -1.33
C LEU A 69 -7.34 10.71 -1.95
N PHE A 70 -6.73 10.29 -3.06
CA PHE A 70 -5.72 11.12 -3.73
C PHE A 70 -6.29 12.41 -4.31
N LYS A 71 -7.52 12.38 -4.86
CA LYS A 71 -8.18 13.60 -5.35
C LYS A 71 -8.34 14.65 -4.25
N VAL A 72 -8.80 14.23 -3.06
CA VAL A 72 -8.95 15.11 -1.90
C VAL A 72 -7.58 15.60 -1.40
N ALA A 73 -6.59 14.71 -1.32
CA ALA A 73 -5.24 15.07 -0.88
C ALA A 73 -4.61 16.14 -1.80
N LEU A 74 -4.73 15.98 -3.12
CA LEU A 74 -4.23 16.96 -4.10
C LEU A 74 -4.92 18.31 -3.98
N GLN A 75 -6.25 18.33 -3.83
CA GLN A 75 -7.00 19.57 -3.61
C GLN A 75 -6.56 20.27 -2.32
N THR A 76 -6.33 19.50 -1.25
CA THR A 76 -5.96 20.03 0.06
C THR A 76 -4.50 20.51 0.11
N SER A 77 -3.60 19.90 -0.68
CA SER A 77 -2.20 20.28 -0.73
C SER A 77 -1.94 21.60 -1.47
N GLY A 78 -2.97 22.20 -2.09
CA GLY A 78 -2.83 23.43 -2.87
C GLY A 78 -1.96 23.26 -4.12
N VAL A 79 -1.75 22.01 -4.58
CA VAL A 79 -0.99 21.73 -5.80
C VAL A 79 -1.94 21.93 -6.97
N GLU A 80 -1.71 22.98 -7.74
CA GLU A 80 -2.42 23.23 -8.99
C GLU A 80 -1.97 22.24 -10.07
N LYS A 81 -2.84 22.06 -11.06
CA LYS A 81 -2.74 20.99 -12.06
C LYS A 81 -1.86 21.38 -13.23
#